data_AF-A0A165XC73-F1
#
_entry.id   AF-A0A165XC73-F1
#
_cell.length_a   1.000
_cell.length_b   1.000
_cell.length_c   1.000
_cell.angle_alpha   90.00
_cell.angle_beta   90.00
_cell.angle_gamma   90.00
#
_symmetry.space_group_name_H-M   'P 1'
#
loop_
_entity.id
_entity.type
_entity.pdbx_description
1 polymer ?
#
loop_
_entity_poly.entity_id
_entity_poly.type
_entity_poly.pdbx_seq_one_letter_code
_entity_poly.pdbx_strand_id
1 'polypeptide(L)'
;MRFSELIDEQVKAEISGKNEIIGILVDEGLDVIVLYNGYKYIYIPLLHLHSLEKYDDENPIKYDYKTIKPMFIRKIPFPTEKY
;
A
#
# COMPACT_ATOMS: atom_id res chain seq x y z
N MET A 1 -0.57 16.13 4.83
CA MET A 1 0.31 15.68 3.73
C MET A 1 -0.53 14.82 2.80
N ARG A 2 -0.26 14.81 1.50
CA ARG A 2 -0.87 13.84 0.58
C ARG A 2 0.22 12.86 0.19
N PHE A 3 0.04 11.59 0.49
CA PHE A 3 0.93 10.49 0.11
C PHE A 3 0.56 9.89 -1.24
N SER A 4 -0.37 10.52 -1.96
CA SER A 4 -0.91 10.04 -3.23
C SER A 4 0.16 9.86 -4.32
N GLU A 5 1.31 10.55 -4.22
CA GLU A 5 2.45 10.40 -5.12
C GLU A 5 3.27 9.12 -4.87
N LEU A 6 3.03 8.44 -3.74
CA LEU A 6 3.71 7.21 -3.33
C LEU A 6 2.80 5.97 -3.46
N ILE A 7 1.58 6.12 -3.99
CA ILE A 7 0.67 5.00 -4.24
C ILE A 7 1.28 4.08 -5.29
N ASP A 8 1.17 2.77 -5.05
CA ASP A 8 1.82 1.70 -5.81
C ASP A 8 3.36 1.72 -5.80
N GLU A 9 3.97 2.55 -4.94
CA GLU A 9 5.42 2.56 -4.71
C GLU A 9 5.77 1.78 -3.45
N GLN A 10 6.98 1.23 -3.42
CA GLN A 10 7.56 0.66 -2.22
C GLN A 10 8.01 1.80 -1.30
N VAL A 11 7.51 1.77 -0.08
CA VAL A 11 7.72 2.78 0.95
C VAL A 11 8.18 2.15 2.25
N LYS A 12 8.84 2.95 3.06
CA LYS A 12 9.21 2.64 4.42
C LYS A 12 8.43 3.56 5.34
N ALA A 13 7.55 2.95 6.14
CA ALA A 13 6.81 3.63 7.19
C ALA A 13 7.53 3.46 8.52
N GLU A 14 7.89 4.57 9.15
CA GLU A 14 8.37 4.59 10.53
C GLU A 14 7.18 4.83 11.45
N ILE A 15 6.92 3.90 12.38
CA ILE A 15 5.82 4.01 13.34
C ILE A 15 6.31 4.09 14.79
N SER A 16 5.47 4.66 15.66
CA SER A 16 5.76 4.79 17.08
C SER A 16 6.11 3.43 17.70
N GLY A 17 7.14 3.41 18.55
CA GLY A 17 7.67 2.17 19.13
C GLY A 17 8.85 1.56 18.38
N LYS A 18 9.53 2.35 17.52
CA LYS A 18 10.73 1.95 16.75
C LYS A 18 10.51 0.76 15.80
N ASN A 19 9.32 0.67 15.21
CA ASN A 19 9.06 -0.34 14.19
C ASN A 19 9.08 0.33 12.82
N GLU A 20 9.91 -0.19 11.94
CA GLU A 20 9.98 0.22 10.54
C GLU A 20 9.25 -0.84 9.72
N ILE A 21 8.26 -0.43 8.94
CA ILE A 21 7.47 -1.31 8.09
C ILE A 21 7.78 -0.95 6.65
N ILE A 22 8.44 -1.88 5.96
CA ILE A 22 8.64 -1.79 4.51
C ILE A 22 7.44 -2.45 3.84
N GLY A 23 6.88 -1.77 2.86
CA GLY A 23 5.72 -2.27 2.17
C GLY A 23 5.38 -1.38 0.99
N ILE A 24 4.43 -1.85 0.22
CA ILE A 24 3.83 -1.16 -0.90
C ILE A 24 2.72 -0.27 -0.39
N LEU A 25 2.65 1.01 -0.77
CA LEU A 25 1.49 1.83 -0.42
C LEU A 25 0.33 1.52 -1.36
N VAL A 26 -0.70 0.84 -0.85
CA VAL A 26 -1.87 0.43 -1.64
C VAL A 26 -2.94 1.51 -1.65
N ASP A 27 -3.15 2.15 -0.50
CA ASP A 27 -4.21 3.15 -0.35
C ASP A 27 -3.86 4.15 0.77
N GLU A 28 -4.40 5.36 0.64
CA GLU A 28 -4.27 6.45 1.59
C GLU A 28 -5.68 6.95 1.97
N GLY A 29 -6.11 6.65 3.19
CA GLY A 29 -7.31 7.22 3.79
C GLY A 29 -7.03 8.56 4.49
N LEU A 30 -8.09 9.13 5.08
CA LEU A 30 -7.97 10.40 5.82
C LEU A 30 -7.19 10.26 7.15
N ASP A 31 -7.24 9.07 7.75
CA ASP A 31 -6.70 8.78 9.09
C ASP A 31 -5.88 7.48 9.14
N VAL A 32 -5.83 6.72 8.05
CA VAL A 32 -5.14 5.43 7.95
C VAL A 32 -4.48 5.26 6.58
N ILE A 33 -3.29 4.66 6.55
CA ILE A 33 -2.66 4.18 5.32
C ILE A 33 -2.71 2.65 5.26
N VAL A 34 -2.72 2.11 4.04
CA VAL A 34 -2.71 0.67 3.81
C VAL A 34 -1.43 0.28 3.10
N LEU A 35 -0.59 -0.49 3.80
CA LEU A 35 0.62 -1.06 3.23
C LEU A 35 0.46 -2.54 2.89
N TYR A 36 1.09 -3.02 1.82
CA TYR A 36 1.21 -4.43 1.51
C TYR A 36 2.67 -4.88 1.65
N ASN A 37 2.95 -5.76 2.61
CA ASN A 37 4.32 -6.25 2.86
C ASN A 37 4.61 -7.57 2.12
N GLY A 38 4.07 -7.77 0.92
CA GLY A 38 4.29 -9.00 0.14
C GLY A 38 3.46 -10.22 0.57
N TYR A 39 2.95 -10.24 1.80
CA TYR A 39 2.16 -11.35 2.36
C TYR A 39 0.76 -10.93 2.82
N LYS A 40 0.62 -9.72 3.37
CA LYS A 40 -0.63 -9.22 3.97
C LYS A 40 -0.72 -7.71 3.89
N TYR A 41 -1.94 -7.22 4.01
CA TYR A 41 -2.25 -5.80 4.18
C TYR A 41 -2.09 -5.38 5.64
N ILE A 42 -1.48 -4.23 5.85
CA ILE A 42 -1.20 -3.63 7.16
C ILE A 42 -1.84 -2.25 7.16
N TYR A 43 -2.76 -2.04 8.09
CA TYR A 43 -3.45 -0.77 8.29
C TYR A 43 -2.73 0.00 9.38
N ILE A 44 -2.22 1.18 9.04
CA ILE A 44 -1.44 2.01 9.96
C ILE A 44 -2.17 3.34 10.14
N PRO A 45 -2.69 3.64 11.34
CA PRO A 45 -3.24 4.95 11.63
C PRO A 45 -2.18 6.03 11.47
N LEU A 46 -2.52 7.14 10.82
CA LEU A 46 -1.63 8.29 10.63
C LEU A 46 -1.13 8.85 11.97
N LEU A 47 -1.90 8.67 13.05
CA LEU A 47 -1.50 9.05 14.41
C LEU A 47 -0.21 8.34 14.86
N HIS A 48 0.04 7.12 14.39
CA HIS A 48 1.23 6.34 14.72
C HIS A 48 2.35 6.48 13.70
N LEU A 49 2.09 7.12 12.55
CA LEU A 49 3.03 7.26 11.45
C LEU A 49 3.91 8.50 11.70
N HIS A 50 5.20 8.26 11.90
CA HIS A 50 6.19 9.33 12.07
C HIS A 50 6.72 9.81 10.71
N SER A 51 7.03 8.87 9.82
CA SER A 51 7.56 9.16 8.49
C SER A 51 7.10 8.12 7.48
N LEU A 52 6.97 8.54 6.22
CA LEU A 52 6.72 7.69 5.07
C LEU A 52 7.61 8.16 3.93
N GLU A 53 8.55 7.31 3.53
CA GLU A 53 9.53 7.63 2.50
C GLU A 53 9.57 6.54 1.45
N LYS A 54 9.85 6.90 0.20
CA LYS A 54 10.11 5.91 -0.84
C LYS A 54 11.32 5.06 -0.46
N TYR A 55 11.21 3.76 -0.63
CA TYR A 55 12.23 2.80 -0.28
C TYR A 55 12.63 2.01 -1.54
N ASP A 56 13.84 2.28 -2.02
CA ASP A 56 14.43 1.61 -3.18
C ASP A 56 15.26 0.42 -2.66
N ASP A 57 14.72 -0.79 -2.82
CA ASP A 57 15.40 -2.03 -2.42
C ASP A 57 15.93 -2.76 -3.65
N GLU A 58 17.09 -3.41 -3.49
CA GLU A 58 17.73 -4.22 -4.53
C GLU A 58 16.85 -5.42 -4.94
N ASN A 59 15.93 -5.84 -4.04
CA ASN A 59 14.93 -6.86 -4.28
C ASN A 59 13.51 -6.33 -3.97
N PRO A 60 12.85 -5.65 -4.94
CA PRO A 60 11.55 -5.05 -4.70
C PRO A 60 10.49 -6.11 -4.36
N ILE A 61 9.55 -5.73 -3.48
CA ILE A 61 8.42 -6.59 -3.11
C ILE A 61 7.61 -6.88 -4.38
N LYS A 62 7.47 -8.17 -4.71
CA LYS A 62 6.68 -8.59 -5.87
C LYS A 62 5.20 -8.47 -5.55
N TYR A 63 4.51 -7.59 -6.27
CA TYR A 63 3.06 -7.48 -6.26
C TYR A 63 2.43 -8.74 -6.89
N ASP A 64 1.78 -9.57 -6.08
CA ASP A 64 0.97 -10.67 -6.60
C ASP A 64 -0.43 -10.18 -6.95
N TYR A 65 -0.65 -9.84 -8.22
CA TYR A 65 -1.93 -9.36 -8.76
C TYR A 65 -3.08 -10.36 -8.60
N LYS A 66 -2.83 -11.64 -8.28
CA LYS A 66 -3.90 -12.63 -8.02
C LYS A 66 -4.53 -12.43 -6.64
N THR A 67 -3.82 -11.83 -5.70
CA THR A 67 -4.28 -11.58 -4.31
C THR A 67 -5.07 -10.27 -4.18
N ILE A 68 -4.86 -9.31 -5.09
CA ILE A 68 -5.47 -7.96 -5.06
C ILE A 68 -6.81 -7.92 -5.83
N LYS A 69 -7.02 -8.81 -6.81
CA LYS A 69 -8.26 -8.84 -7.61
C LYS A 69 -9.56 -8.84 -6.80
N PRO A 70 -9.75 -9.55 -5.67
CA PRO A 70 -11.04 -9.52 -4.98
C PRO A 70 -11.39 -8.16 -4.32
N MET A 71 -10.44 -7.23 -4.13
CA MET A 71 -10.71 -5.95 -3.45
C MET A 71 -10.91 -4.76 -4.41
N PHE A 72 -10.16 -4.70 -5.52
CA PHE A 72 -10.22 -3.57 -6.48
C PHE A 72 -11.32 -3.69 -7.54
N ILE A 73 -11.87 -4.90 -7.73
CA ILE A 73 -12.94 -5.16 -8.70
C ILE A 73 -14.26 -4.41 -8.40
N ARG A 74 -14.43 -3.82 -7.22
CA ARG A 74 -15.65 -3.07 -6.89
C ARG A 74 -15.73 -1.66 -7.48
N LYS A 75 -14.65 -1.09 -8.05
CA LYS A 75 -14.66 0.30 -8.57
C LYS A 75 -14.40 0.46 -10.06
N ILE A 76 -14.14 -0.62 -10.80
CA ILE A 76 -14.01 -0.57 -12.27
C ILE A 76 -15.13 -1.46 -12.82
N PRO A 77 -16.08 -0.95 -13.63
CA PRO A 77 -16.94 -1.86 -14.39
C PRO A 77 -15.99 -2.69 -15.25
N PHE A 78 -15.98 -4.01 -15.03
CA PHE A 78 -15.31 -4.90 -15.96
C PHE A 78 -15.75 -4.50 -17.37
N PRO A 79 -14.84 -4.31 -18.33
CA PRO A 79 -15.27 -4.36 -19.71
C PRO A 79 -15.90 -5.74 -19.86
N THR A 80 -17.23 -5.76 -19.98
CA THR A 80 -17.95 -6.94 -20.44
C THR A 80 -17.35 -7.24 -21.80
N GLU A 81 -16.47 -8.23 -21.86
CA GLU A 81 -16.08 -8.83 -23.14
C GLU A 81 -17.40 -9.21 -23.81
N LYS A 82 -17.67 -8.47 -24.87
CA LYS A 82 -18.94 -8.43 -25.56
C LYS A 82 -18.92 -9.58 -26.56
N TYR A 83 -19.58 -10.68 -26.19
CA TYR A 83 -19.98 -11.85 -27.00
C TYR A 83 -18.89 -12.56 -27.83
#